data_AF-A0AA40AIF3-F1
#
_entry.id   AF-A0AA40AIF3-F1
#
_cell.length_a   1.000
_cell.length_b   1.000
_cell.length_c   1.000
_cell.angle_alpha   90.00
_cell.angle_beta   90.00
_cell.angle_gamma   90.00
#
_symmetry.space_group_name_H-M   'P 1'
#
loop_
_entity.id
_entity.type
_entity.pdbx_description
1 polymer ?
#
loop_
_entity_poly.entity_id
_entity_poly.type
_entity_poly.pdbx_seq_one_letter_code
_entity_poly.pdbx_strand_id
1 'polypeptide(L)'
;MREFMQYVRNAFYSATGWNEDNSYKDLNVTAREVIDFPLPRGIRLSLSSLATPHFATSYQLCNVGVVDGSISYLHSSVPLTAVPAQSDKIPLGALMRSYRGLHQLGSRGGAQWSWETGPQAGTTPQIPAVADVGSIPNKDKSSLLYGRLYLPQSLLEAMVIKRFSSALQVQISAVSEQSLRNGGTMLSVVQYDRGKYGVEGLYSTDGGLLGLRGLYNFGGDASVTANSHNGSGGPESAEKERIYGRFSAGGEMYYGTLNKSGGMSLGARFATLPTHKGTPLTATLTINPLMGNINTTYAVLAKDFLAMATRMEFNAYSYESDWAVGLELWSNRRPAGFLLGADPNLHLEPDEPEPPKKKERSFQAKMEWRLDDPEPEPANVAEQAEGKKEEYLGVFKARLNSNLNLGLVWEGRVKSLIFSLGTGVDLHKLGEPFRSLGLEVQYSS
;
A
#
# COMPACT_ATOMS: atom_id res chain seq x y z
N MET A 1 -3.11 9.97 0.55
CA MET A 1 -3.22 9.02 1.66
C MET A 1 -4.15 7.87 1.27
N ARG A 2 -3.88 6.62 1.67
CA ARG A 2 -4.86 5.53 1.46
C ARG A 2 -6.04 5.71 2.39
N GLU A 3 -7.25 5.53 1.88
CA GLU A 3 -8.46 5.62 2.70
C GLU A 3 -8.50 4.47 3.72
N PHE A 4 -9.06 4.73 4.91
CA PHE A 4 -9.21 3.72 5.96
C PHE A 4 -9.93 2.46 5.49
N MET A 5 -10.98 2.59 4.66
CA MET A 5 -11.72 1.43 4.15
C MET A 5 -10.89 0.56 3.20
N GLN A 6 -9.97 1.17 2.45
CA GLN A 6 -9.02 0.42 1.63
C GLN A 6 -8.00 -0.31 2.50
N TYR A 7 -7.54 0.33 3.59
CA TYR A 7 -6.66 -0.32 4.58
C TYR A 7 -7.32 -1.55 5.22
N VAL A 8 -8.57 -1.44 5.68
CA VAL A 8 -9.33 -2.55 6.26
C VAL A 8 -9.55 -3.68 5.23
N ARG A 9 -9.85 -3.34 3.97
CA ARG A 9 -9.97 -4.33 2.89
C ARG A 9 -8.66 -5.06 2.63
N ASN A 10 -7.53 -4.35 2.56
CA ASN A 10 -6.22 -4.96 2.37
C ASN A 10 -5.90 -5.91 3.53
N ALA A 11 -6.24 -5.50 4.75
CA ALA A 11 -6.08 -6.35 5.93
C ALA A 11 -6.96 -7.62 5.87
N PHE A 12 -8.17 -7.53 5.31
CA PHE A 12 -9.01 -8.71 5.02
C PHE A 12 -8.34 -9.66 4.01
N TYR A 13 -7.72 -9.14 2.94
CA TYR A 13 -6.96 -9.97 2.01
C TYR A 13 -5.76 -10.63 2.67
N SER A 14 -5.01 -9.90 3.49
CA SER A 14 -3.89 -10.46 4.27
C SER A 14 -4.36 -11.54 5.25
N ALA A 15 -5.46 -11.31 5.99
CA ALA A 15 -6.02 -12.29 6.92
C ALA A 15 -6.54 -13.55 6.22
N THR A 16 -7.10 -13.40 5.02
CA THR A 16 -7.56 -14.54 4.20
C THR A 16 -6.43 -15.19 3.40
N GLY A 17 -5.24 -14.59 3.35
CA GLY A 17 -4.10 -15.05 2.56
C GLY A 17 -4.38 -14.99 1.05
N TRP A 18 -5.17 -14.01 0.61
CA TRP A 18 -5.39 -13.73 -0.81
C TRP A 18 -4.25 -12.89 -1.36
N ASN A 19 -3.72 -13.27 -2.52
CA ASN A 19 -2.61 -12.56 -3.14
C ASN A 19 -3.11 -11.63 -4.26
N GLU A 20 -3.19 -10.33 -3.98
CA GLU A 20 -3.57 -9.32 -4.98
C GLU A 20 -2.53 -9.18 -6.10
N ASP A 21 -1.25 -9.44 -5.81
CA ASP A 21 -0.15 -9.21 -6.78
C ASP A 21 -0.21 -10.14 -7.99
N ASN A 22 -1.04 -11.19 -7.94
CA ASN A 22 -1.24 -12.15 -9.03
C ASN A 22 -2.45 -11.79 -9.94
N SER A 23 -2.83 -10.52 -9.98
CA SER A 23 -3.80 -9.98 -10.94
C SER A 23 -3.11 -9.18 -12.05
N TYR A 24 -3.64 -9.29 -13.28
CA TYR A 24 -3.20 -8.42 -14.38
C TYR A 24 -3.49 -6.94 -14.10
N LYS A 25 -4.55 -6.65 -13.32
CA LYS A 25 -4.90 -5.28 -12.89
C LYS A 25 -3.77 -4.59 -12.13
N ASP A 26 -3.04 -5.36 -11.32
CA ASP A 26 -2.01 -4.83 -10.42
C ASP A 26 -0.60 -4.92 -11.01
N LEU A 27 -0.49 -5.11 -12.34
CA LEU A 27 0.80 -5.19 -13.03
C LEU A 27 1.64 -3.92 -12.82
N ASN A 28 1.02 -2.74 -12.94
CA ASN A 28 1.67 -1.43 -12.86
C ASN A 28 1.48 -0.74 -11.49
N VAL A 29 0.99 -1.45 -10.47
CA VAL A 29 0.56 -0.83 -9.19
C VAL A 29 1.70 -0.05 -8.51
N THR A 30 2.92 -0.61 -8.47
CA THR A 30 4.06 0.01 -7.77
C THR A 30 4.46 1.34 -8.38
N ALA A 31 4.59 1.43 -9.71
CA ALA A 31 4.91 2.68 -10.38
C ALA A 31 3.74 3.68 -10.30
N ARG A 32 2.51 3.19 -10.46
CA ARG A 32 1.30 4.02 -10.39
C ARG A 32 1.13 4.66 -9.02
N GLU A 33 1.32 3.94 -7.92
CA GLU A 33 1.16 4.50 -6.57
C GLU A 33 2.25 5.52 -6.22
N VAL A 34 3.44 5.40 -6.80
CA VAL A 34 4.55 6.36 -6.60
C VAL A 34 4.38 7.62 -7.46
N ILE A 35 3.85 7.49 -8.68
CA ILE A 35 3.73 8.59 -9.65
C ILE A 35 2.35 9.27 -9.58
N ASP A 36 1.28 8.48 -9.61
CA ASP A 36 -0.11 8.93 -9.74
C ASP A 36 -0.83 8.98 -8.40
N PHE A 37 -0.19 9.56 -7.38
CA PHE A 37 -0.86 9.81 -6.11
C PHE A 37 -1.91 10.94 -6.25
N PRO A 38 -3.07 10.82 -5.56
CA PRO A 38 -4.07 11.87 -5.56
C PRO A 38 -3.56 13.11 -4.81
N LEU A 39 -3.70 14.28 -5.42
CA LEU A 39 -3.45 15.55 -4.76
C LEU A 39 -4.72 15.97 -4.00
N PRO A 40 -4.67 16.18 -2.68
CA PRO A 40 -5.81 16.72 -1.94
C PRO A 40 -6.16 18.11 -2.49
N ARG A 41 -7.46 18.42 -2.51
CA ARG A 41 -8.00 19.73 -2.89
C ARG A 41 -8.94 20.19 -1.80
N GLY A 42 -8.80 21.45 -1.37
CA GLY A 42 -9.62 21.99 -0.27
C GLY A 42 -9.38 21.28 1.05
N ILE A 43 -10.38 21.24 1.92
CA ILE A 43 -10.27 20.62 3.24
C ILE A 43 -11.06 19.32 3.26
N ARG A 44 -10.42 18.22 3.68
CA ARG A 44 -11.06 16.91 3.89
C ARG A 44 -10.84 16.43 5.31
N LEU A 45 -11.91 16.03 5.97
CA LEU A 45 -11.91 15.43 7.29
C LEU A 45 -12.44 14.00 7.17
N SER A 46 -11.68 13.03 7.66
CA SER A 46 -12.06 11.61 7.66
C SER A 46 -12.05 11.09 9.10
N LEU A 47 -13.24 10.75 9.60
CA LEU A 47 -13.44 10.16 10.92
C LEU A 47 -13.82 8.70 10.72
N SER A 48 -12.94 7.78 11.09
CA SER A 48 -13.17 6.35 10.92
C SER A 48 -13.15 5.64 12.27
N SER A 49 -13.82 4.50 12.38
CA SER A 49 -13.74 3.67 13.57
C SER A 49 -14.00 2.21 13.24
N LEU A 50 -13.28 1.32 13.92
CA LEU A 50 -13.55 -0.11 13.93
C LEU A 50 -14.36 -0.45 15.17
N ALA A 51 -15.68 -0.24 15.12
CA ALA A 51 -16.57 -0.40 16.28
C ALA A 51 -16.61 -1.85 16.80
N THR A 52 -16.49 -2.84 15.91
CA THR A 52 -16.26 -4.24 16.30
C THR A 52 -15.20 -4.86 15.39
N PRO A 53 -14.56 -5.99 15.76
CA PRO A 53 -13.61 -6.68 14.88
C PRO A 53 -14.19 -7.10 13.52
N HIS A 54 -15.51 -7.09 13.38
CA HIS A 54 -16.24 -7.43 12.17
C HIS A 54 -16.84 -6.22 11.45
N PHE A 55 -16.82 -5.03 12.04
CA PHE A 55 -17.57 -3.88 11.53
C PHE A 55 -16.79 -2.58 11.66
N ALA A 56 -16.56 -1.94 10.51
CA ALA A 56 -15.93 -0.64 10.40
C ALA A 56 -16.92 0.41 9.85
N THR A 57 -16.80 1.63 10.35
CA THR A 57 -17.53 2.81 9.89
C THR A 57 -16.58 3.93 9.52
N SER A 58 -16.88 4.70 8.49
CA SER A 58 -16.10 5.89 8.12
C SER A 58 -17.03 7.02 7.69
N TYR A 59 -16.77 8.21 8.20
CA TYR A 59 -17.45 9.45 7.88
C TYR A 59 -16.43 10.37 7.24
N GLN A 60 -16.67 10.79 6.01
CA GLN A 60 -15.85 11.78 5.33
C GLN A 60 -16.65 13.05 5.13
N LEU A 61 -16.01 14.19 5.34
CA LEU A 61 -16.54 15.53 5.07
C LEU A 61 -15.50 16.28 4.23
N CYS A 62 -15.92 16.85 3.12
CA CYS A 62 -15.08 17.61 2.20
C CYS A 62 -15.67 19.00 1.99
N ASN A 63 -14.79 20.00 1.91
CA ASN A 63 -15.15 21.37 1.56
C ASN A 63 -14.34 21.82 0.33
N VAL A 64 -14.89 21.57 -0.85
CA VAL A 64 -14.33 21.97 -2.16
C VAL A 64 -15.41 22.70 -2.97
N GLY A 65 -16.17 23.59 -2.30
CA GLY A 65 -17.22 24.42 -2.90
C GLY A 65 -18.60 24.19 -2.29
N VAL A 66 -19.03 22.92 -2.17
CA VAL A 66 -20.21 22.49 -1.40
C VAL A 66 -19.74 21.52 -0.32
N VAL A 67 -20.45 21.48 0.82
CA VAL A 67 -20.19 20.49 1.87
C VAL A 67 -20.67 19.13 1.35
N ASP A 68 -19.73 18.37 0.83
CA ASP A 68 -19.94 16.98 0.42
C ASP A 68 -19.47 16.07 1.54
N GLY A 69 -20.15 14.94 1.73
CA GLY A 69 -19.78 13.94 2.71
C GLY A 69 -20.06 12.54 2.24
N SER A 70 -19.48 11.56 2.91
CA SER A 70 -19.84 10.16 2.68
C SER A 70 -19.81 9.35 3.96
N ILE A 71 -20.74 8.41 4.05
CA ILE A 71 -20.86 7.47 5.15
C ILE A 71 -20.58 6.08 4.59
N SER A 72 -19.57 5.41 5.13
CA SER A 72 -19.14 4.10 4.70
C SER A 72 -19.31 3.08 5.82
N TYR A 73 -19.81 1.91 5.45
CA TYR A 73 -20.00 0.74 6.29
C TYR A 73 -19.24 -0.43 5.66
N LEU A 74 -18.51 -1.17 6.49
CA LEU A 74 -17.79 -2.36 6.07
C LEU A 74 -18.02 -3.46 7.10
N HIS A 75 -18.49 -4.61 6.65
CA HIS A 75 -18.67 -5.81 7.46
C HIS A 75 -17.78 -6.94 6.93
N SER A 76 -17.01 -7.57 7.81
CA SER A 76 -16.14 -8.71 7.51
C SER A 76 -16.57 -9.94 8.28
N SER A 77 -16.69 -11.08 7.61
CA SER A 77 -16.94 -12.37 8.27
C SER A 77 -15.75 -12.84 9.12
N VAL A 78 -14.54 -12.40 8.79
CA VAL A 78 -13.31 -12.75 9.51
C VAL A 78 -13.02 -11.66 10.54
N PRO A 79 -12.72 -12.00 11.81
CA PRO A 79 -12.38 -11.01 12.82
C PRO A 79 -11.05 -10.34 12.49
N LEU A 80 -11.03 -9.01 12.39
CA LEU A 80 -9.84 -8.21 12.09
C LEU A 80 -9.14 -7.71 13.38
N THR A 81 -9.06 -8.55 14.41
CA THR A 81 -8.49 -8.19 15.72
C THR A 81 -6.99 -7.87 15.68
N ALA A 82 -6.26 -8.45 14.72
CA ALA A 82 -4.82 -8.24 14.56
C ALA A 82 -4.47 -6.92 13.85
N VAL A 83 -5.47 -6.16 13.39
CA VAL A 83 -5.26 -4.94 12.61
C VAL A 83 -5.41 -3.73 13.54
N PRO A 84 -4.36 -2.92 13.74
CA PRO A 84 -4.50 -1.71 14.55
C PRO A 84 -5.47 -0.75 13.85
N ALA A 85 -6.61 -0.48 14.47
CA ALA A 85 -7.57 0.50 13.95
C ALA A 85 -7.34 1.92 14.48
N GLN A 86 -6.63 2.06 15.60
CA GLN A 86 -6.33 3.34 16.24
C GLN A 86 -5.23 4.07 15.46
N SER A 87 -5.46 5.33 15.10
CA SER A 87 -4.50 6.16 14.36
C SER A 87 -3.13 6.30 15.03
N ASP A 88 -3.08 6.22 16.37
CA ASP A 88 -1.82 6.22 17.12
C ASP A 88 -0.97 4.97 16.89
N LYS A 89 -1.61 3.83 16.63
CA LYS A 89 -0.98 2.50 16.53
C LYS A 89 -0.89 1.97 15.11
N ILE A 90 -1.61 2.58 14.16
CA ILE A 90 -1.52 2.21 12.75
C ILE A 90 -0.11 2.49 12.27
N PRO A 91 0.64 1.57 11.67
CA PRO A 91 1.88 1.92 10.99
C PRO A 91 1.70 2.88 9.82
N LEU A 92 2.54 3.92 9.79
CA LEU A 92 2.63 4.77 8.59
C LEU A 92 3.05 3.97 7.36
N GLY A 93 3.96 3.00 7.52
CA GLY A 93 4.39 2.11 6.44
C GLY A 93 3.24 1.40 5.73
N ALA A 94 2.23 0.90 6.45
CA ALA A 94 1.11 0.20 5.81
C ALA A 94 0.13 1.15 5.10
N LEU A 95 0.05 2.41 5.56
CA LEU A 95 -0.95 3.37 5.10
C LEU A 95 -0.42 4.29 4.00
N MET A 96 0.85 4.67 4.06
CA MET A 96 1.46 5.67 3.17
C MET A 96 2.40 5.07 2.13
N ARG A 97 2.93 3.85 2.32
CA ARG A 97 3.95 3.29 1.41
C ARG A 97 3.38 3.01 0.03
N SER A 98 3.91 3.71 -0.95
CA SER A 98 3.53 3.54 -2.35
C SER A 98 4.30 2.38 -2.98
N TYR A 99 5.59 2.20 -2.65
CA TYR A 99 6.36 1.06 -3.15
C TYR A 99 5.93 -0.26 -2.50
N ARG A 100 5.30 -1.14 -3.29
CA ARG A 100 4.92 -2.51 -2.90
C ARG A 100 5.86 -3.54 -3.53
N GLY A 101 6.53 -4.34 -2.70
CA GLY A 101 7.27 -5.53 -3.14
C GLY A 101 6.33 -6.72 -3.35
N LEU A 102 6.71 -7.65 -4.25
CA LEU A 102 5.90 -8.82 -4.53
C LEU A 102 5.88 -9.83 -3.37
N HIS A 103 4.70 -10.37 -3.08
CA HIS A 103 4.54 -11.51 -2.18
C HIS A 103 5.10 -12.78 -2.80
N GLN A 104 5.74 -13.63 -1.99
CA GLN A 104 6.20 -14.95 -2.44
C GLN A 104 5.03 -15.89 -2.71
N LEU A 105 5.03 -16.55 -3.88
CA LEU A 105 4.04 -17.55 -4.27
C LEU A 105 4.23 -18.82 -3.44
N GLY A 106 3.13 -19.37 -2.93
CA GLY A 106 3.16 -20.66 -2.21
C GLY A 106 3.26 -20.54 -0.69
N SER A 107 3.53 -19.37 -0.12
CA SER A 107 3.33 -19.13 1.31
C SER A 107 1.84 -19.00 1.63
N ARG A 108 1.09 -20.11 1.51
CA ARG A 108 -0.34 -20.18 1.86
C ARG A 108 -0.61 -20.26 3.37
N GLY A 109 0.45 -20.18 4.17
CA GLY A 109 0.46 -19.87 5.59
C GLY A 109 1.90 -19.64 6.02
N GLY A 110 2.21 -18.46 6.57
CA GLY A 110 3.49 -18.27 7.29
C GLY A 110 4.59 -17.45 6.61
N ALA A 111 4.28 -16.51 5.72
CA ALA A 111 5.16 -15.36 5.49
C ALA A 111 4.35 -14.09 5.70
N GLN A 112 4.24 -13.74 6.98
CA GLN A 112 3.57 -12.56 7.48
C GLN A 112 4.17 -11.31 6.83
N TRP A 113 3.33 -10.54 6.14
CA TRP A 113 3.66 -9.18 5.76
C TRP A 113 3.80 -8.38 7.06
N SER A 114 5.05 -8.11 7.44
CA SER A 114 5.35 -7.21 8.55
C SER A 114 5.19 -5.79 8.03
N TRP A 115 4.17 -5.10 8.52
CA TRP A 115 3.99 -3.67 8.27
C TRP A 115 5.12 -2.81 8.86
N GLU A 116 5.97 -3.41 9.72
CA GLU A 116 7.12 -2.80 10.39
C GLU A 116 8.42 -2.91 9.58
N THR A 117 8.49 -3.78 8.57
CA THR A 117 9.75 -4.03 7.85
C THR A 117 9.52 -4.16 6.37
N GLY A 118 10.15 -3.28 5.60
CA GLY A 118 10.39 -3.50 4.18
C GLY A 118 11.14 -4.82 3.92
N PRO A 119 11.41 -5.16 2.66
CA PRO A 119 12.14 -6.38 2.32
C PRO A 119 13.54 -6.35 2.92
N GLN A 120 13.72 -6.97 4.09
CA GLN A 120 15.05 -7.18 4.67
C GLN A 120 15.70 -8.39 4.00
N ALA A 121 16.73 -8.09 3.22
CA ALA A 121 17.74 -9.04 2.84
C ALA A 121 18.55 -9.47 4.07
N GLY A 122 18.45 -10.75 4.43
CA GLY A 122 19.43 -11.40 5.30
C GLY A 122 19.32 -11.06 6.78
N THR A 123 18.26 -11.54 7.42
CA THR A 123 18.26 -12.03 8.81
C THR A 123 16.90 -12.67 9.01
N THR A 124 16.86 -13.95 9.36
CA THR A 124 15.64 -14.60 9.86
C THR A 124 15.20 -13.89 11.13
N PRO A 125 14.12 -13.11 11.14
CA PRO A 125 13.57 -12.61 12.39
C PRO A 125 12.70 -13.75 12.92
N GLN A 126 13.22 -14.50 13.89
CA GLN A 126 12.36 -15.19 14.84
C GLN A 126 11.65 -14.12 15.68
N ILE A 127 10.64 -13.49 15.09
CA ILE A 127 9.58 -12.84 15.87
C ILE A 127 8.66 -13.99 16.28
N PRO A 128 8.28 -14.09 17.57
CA PRO A 128 7.46 -15.19 18.06
C PRO A 128 6.26 -15.33 17.13
N ALA A 129 6.06 -16.55 16.63
CA ALA A 129 4.89 -16.92 15.87
C ALA A 129 3.70 -16.17 16.47
N VAL A 130 3.07 -15.31 15.67
CA VAL A 130 1.73 -14.80 16.00
C VAL A 130 0.98 -16.04 16.40
N ALA A 131 0.71 -16.15 17.71
CA ALA A 131 0.12 -17.34 18.32
C ALA A 131 -0.94 -17.81 17.36
N ASP A 132 -0.82 -19.07 16.91
CA ASP A 132 -1.80 -19.75 16.06
C ASP A 132 -3.16 -19.15 16.35
N VAL A 133 -3.59 -18.18 15.52
CA VAL A 133 -4.91 -17.59 15.65
C VAL A 133 -5.77 -18.73 15.19
N GLY A 134 -6.22 -19.52 16.17
CA GLY A 134 -6.72 -20.87 16.00
C GLY A 134 -7.55 -20.94 14.75
N SER A 135 -7.15 -21.81 13.82
CA SER A 135 -7.83 -22.13 12.56
C SER A 135 -9.05 -21.26 12.32
N ILE A 136 -8.88 -20.09 11.69
CA ILE A 136 -10.00 -19.18 11.38
C ILE A 136 -11.13 -20.05 10.82
N PRO A 137 -12.27 -20.16 11.51
CA PRO A 137 -13.31 -21.07 11.09
C PRO A 137 -13.73 -20.63 9.68
N ASN A 138 -13.58 -21.56 8.72
CA ASN A 138 -14.06 -21.37 7.35
C ASN A 138 -13.32 -20.27 6.54
N LYS A 139 -11.98 -20.21 6.60
CA LYS A 139 -11.11 -19.33 5.77
C LYS A 139 -11.48 -19.32 4.28
N ASP A 140 -11.99 -20.44 3.77
CA ASP A 140 -12.36 -20.63 2.36
C ASP A 140 -13.76 -20.10 2.00
N LYS A 141 -14.57 -19.70 2.99
CA LYS A 141 -15.92 -19.13 2.80
C LYS A 141 -16.06 -17.75 3.44
N SER A 142 -14.98 -16.97 3.42
CA SER A 142 -15.00 -15.59 3.93
C SER A 142 -15.77 -14.65 3.01
N SER A 143 -16.40 -13.64 3.59
CA SER A 143 -17.10 -12.58 2.86
C SER A 143 -16.83 -11.21 3.46
N LEU A 144 -16.74 -10.20 2.59
CA LEU A 144 -16.65 -8.79 2.92
C LEU A 144 -17.82 -8.07 2.26
N LEU A 145 -18.54 -7.27 3.03
CA LEU A 145 -19.59 -6.38 2.55
C LEU A 145 -19.11 -4.96 2.78
N TYR A 146 -19.25 -4.11 1.78
CA TYR A 146 -18.93 -2.70 1.84
C TYR A 146 -20.06 -1.91 1.21
N GLY A 147 -20.45 -0.81 1.85
CA GLY A 147 -21.43 0.13 1.34
C GLY A 147 -21.00 1.54 1.67
N ARG A 148 -21.15 2.46 0.72
CA ARG A 148 -20.81 3.87 0.90
C ARG A 148 -21.88 4.74 0.28
N LEU A 149 -22.45 5.63 1.08
CA LEU A 149 -23.46 6.60 0.65
C LEU A 149 -22.82 8.00 0.62
N TYR A 150 -22.90 8.67 -0.52
CA TYR A 150 -22.44 10.04 -0.68
C TYR A 150 -23.62 11.02 -0.54
N LEU A 151 -23.43 12.05 0.28
CA LEU A 151 -24.39 13.09 0.61
C LEU A 151 -23.81 14.44 0.16
N PRO A 152 -24.57 15.33 -0.51
CA PRO A 152 -26.01 15.28 -0.78
C PRO A 152 -26.39 14.56 -2.10
N GLN A 153 -25.41 14.14 -2.91
CA GLN A 153 -25.61 13.58 -4.26
C GLN A 153 -26.44 12.29 -4.29
N SER A 154 -26.73 11.68 -3.12
CA SER A 154 -27.51 10.45 -2.97
C SER A 154 -26.99 9.30 -3.84
N LEU A 155 -25.66 9.26 -4.04
CA LEU A 155 -24.97 8.21 -4.76
C LEU A 155 -24.66 7.08 -3.79
N LEU A 156 -25.01 5.86 -4.17
CA LEU A 156 -24.75 4.66 -3.39
C LEU A 156 -23.74 3.76 -4.10
N GLU A 157 -22.65 3.47 -3.43
CA GLU A 157 -21.66 2.48 -3.83
C GLU A 157 -21.81 1.25 -2.93
N ALA A 158 -21.80 0.06 -3.51
CA ALA A 158 -21.80 -1.20 -2.78
C ALA A 158 -20.76 -2.15 -3.37
N MET A 159 -20.09 -2.91 -2.52
CA MET A 159 -19.15 -3.95 -2.94
C MET A 159 -19.29 -5.17 -2.04
N VAL A 160 -19.40 -6.33 -2.67
CA VAL A 160 -19.48 -7.64 -2.01
C VAL A 160 -18.34 -8.49 -2.52
N ILE A 161 -17.50 -8.96 -1.61
CA ILE A 161 -16.44 -9.91 -1.90
C ILE A 161 -16.82 -11.21 -1.22
N LYS A 162 -16.87 -12.30 -1.98
CA LYS A 162 -17.11 -13.63 -1.44
C LYS A 162 -16.07 -14.60 -1.96
N ARG A 163 -15.42 -15.28 -1.03
CA ARG A 163 -14.54 -16.40 -1.32
C ARG A 163 -15.37 -17.68 -1.32
N PHE A 164 -15.19 -18.50 -2.36
CA PHE A 164 -15.83 -19.81 -2.46
C PHE A 164 -14.86 -20.96 -2.23
N SER A 165 -13.57 -20.72 -2.51
CA SER A 165 -12.48 -21.69 -2.34
C SER A 165 -11.18 -20.95 -2.06
N SER A 166 -10.14 -21.67 -1.65
CA SER A 166 -8.80 -21.11 -1.45
C SER A 166 -8.26 -20.39 -2.70
N ALA A 167 -8.71 -20.79 -3.90
CA ALA A 167 -8.28 -20.25 -5.19
C ALA A 167 -9.35 -19.42 -5.91
N LEU A 168 -10.61 -19.39 -5.45
CA LEU A 168 -11.72 -18.77 -6.16
C LEU A 168 -12.37 -17.67 -5.32
N GLN A 169 -12.36 -16.45 -5.86
CA GLN A 169 -12.99 -15.27 -5.29
C GLN A 169 -13.93 -14.63 -6.30
N VAL A 170 -15.07 -14.12 -5.81
CA VAL A 170 -16.00 -13.33 -6.60
C VAL A 170 -16.15 -11.97 -5.93
N GLN A 171 -15.97 -10.92 -6.71
CA GLN A 171 -16.18 -9.54 -6.30
C GLN A 171 -17.31 -8.96 -7.15
N ILE A 172 -18.31 -8.39 -6.50
CA ILE A 172 -19.40 -7.66 -7.13
C ILE A 172 -19.32 -6.22 -6.63
N SER A 173 -19.23 -5.26 -7.53
CA SER A 173 -19.31 -3.83 -7.24
C SER A 173 -20.53 -3.25 -7.94
N ALA A 174 -21.33 -2.45 -7.25
CA ALA A 174 -22.49 -1.78 -7.81
C ALA A 174 -22.44 -0.30 -7.43
N VAL A 175 -22.82 0.56 -8.37
CA VAL A 175 -22.98 1.99 -8.16
C VAL A 175 -24.37 2.38 -8.60
N SER A 176 -25.12 3.05 -7.74
CA SER A 176 -26.44 3.60 -8.04
C SER A 176 -26.38 5.12 -7.95
N GLU A 177 -26.74 5.76 -9.04
CA GLU A 177 -26.74 7.21 -9.18
C GLU A 177 -27.83 7.59 -10.19
N GLN A 178 -28.53 8.70 -9.95
CA GLN A 178 -29.59 9.18 -10.82
C GLN A 178 -29.08 9.65 -12.20
N SER A 179 -27.81 10.09 -12.28
CA SER A 179 -27.21 10.56 -13.53
C SER A 179 -26.89 9.42 -14.53
N LEU A 180 -26.81 8.19 -14.04
CA LEU A 180 -26.56 7.00 -14.86
C LEU A 180 -27.80 6.66 -15.69
N ARG A 181 -27.60 6.28 -16.96
CA ARG A 181 -28.69 6.04 -17.94
C ARG A 181 -29.78 5.08 -17.44
N ASN A 182 -29.40 4.11 -16.61
CA ASN A 182 -30.30 3.09 -16.07
C ASN A 182 -30.45 3.17 -14.53
N GLY A 183 -30.07 4.28 -13.90
CA GLY A 183 -30.12 4.47 -12.44
C GLY A 183 -29.07 3.69 -11.63
N GLY A 184 -28.21 2.93 -12.31
CA GLY A 184 -27.10 2.21 -11.69
C GLY A 184 -26.36 1.29 -12.65
N THR A 185 -25.18 0.86 -12.24
CA THR A 185 -24.30 -0.08 -12.95
C THR A 185 -23.74 -1.11 -11.98
N MET A 186 -23.51 -2.32 -12.47
CA MET A 186 -22.97 -3.43 -11.70
C MET A 186 -21.81 -4.07 -12.47
N LEU A 187 -20.71 -4.30 -11.76
CA LEU A 187 -19.50 -4.97 -12.24
C LEU A 187 -19.28 -6.23 -11.40
N SER A 188 -19.27 -7.39 -12.05
CA SER A 188 -18.93 -8.67 -11.46
C SER A 188 -17.55 -9.12 -11.95
N VAL A 189 -16.68 -9.52 -11.02
CA VAL A 189 -15.34 -10.03 -11.28
C VAL A 189 -15.19 -11.39 -10.61
N VAL A 190 -14.89 -12.41 -11.39
CA VAL A 190 -14.58 -13.76 -10.91
C VAL A 190 -13.08 -13.96 -11.04
N GLN A 191 -12.38 -14.16 -9.93
CA GLN A 191 -10.92 -14.28 -9.88
C GLN A 191 -10.55 -15.70 -9.47
N TYR A 192 -9.66 -16.32 -10.24
CA TYR A 192 -9.13 -17.64 -10.01
C TYR A 192 -7.61 -17.59 -9.91
N ASP A 193 -7.08 -17.84 -8.71
CA ASP A 193 -5.66 -17.71 -8.38
C ASP A 193 -5.05 -19.03 -7.89
N ARG A 194 -4.08 -19.56 -8.65
CA ARG A 194 -3.24 -20.72 -8.27
C ARG A 194 -1.79 -20.35 -7.98
N GLY A 195 -1.47 -19.07 -7.87
CA GLY A 195 -0.12 -18.53 -7.69
C GLY A 195 0.71 -18.53 -8.98
N LYS A 196 0.83 -19.68 -9.67
CA LYS A 196 1.58 -19.74 -10.95
C LYS A 196 0.87 -19.00 -12.07
N TYR A 197 -0.45 -19.05 -12.09
CA TYR A 197 -1.28 -18.28 -13.01
C TYR A 197 -2.51 -17.74 -12.27
N GLY A 198 -2.98 -16.59 -12.72
CA GLY A 198 -4.21 -15.94 -12.28
C GLY A 198 -5.10 -15.67 -13.49
N VAL A 199 -6.37 -16.01 -13.40
CA VAL A 199 -7.36 -15.73 -14.45
C VAL A 199 -8.53 -14.97 -13.84
N GLU A 200 -8.96 -13.89 -14.50
CA GLU A 200 -10.12 -13.11 -14.08
C GLU A 200 -11.14 -13.01 -15.21
N GLY A 201 -12.40 -13.30 -14.90
CA GLY A 201 -13.54 -13.02 -15.78
C GLY A 201 -14.28 -11.79 -15.28
N LEU A 202 -14.60 -10.87 -16.19
CA LEU A 202 -15.31 -9.62 -15.90
C LEU A 202 -16.63 -9.57 -16.65
N TYR A 203 -17.65 -9.08 -15.98
CA TYR A 203 -18.94 -8.77 -16.57
C TYR A 203 -19.46 -7.44 -16.01
N SER A 204 -19.70 -6.47 -16.87
CA SER A 204 -20.34 -5.20 -16.52
C SER A 204 -21.70 -5.08 -17.19
N THR A 205 -22.70 -4.63 -16.43
CA THR A 205 -24.00 -4.25 -16.99
C THR A 205 -23.92 -2.97 -17.81
N ASP A 206 -22.90 -2.14 -17.57
CA ASP A 206 -22.63 -0.96 -18.37
C ASP A 206 -22.02 -1.35 -19.71
N GLY A 207 -22.70 -1.02 -20.81
CA GLY A 207 -22.30 -1.42 -22.17
C GLY A 207 -22.32 -2.93 -22.44
N GLY A 208 -22.79 -3.75 -21.49
CA GLY A 208 -22.74 -5.21 -21.57
C GLY A 208 -21.31 -5.72 -21.80
N LEU A 209 -20.35 -5.17 -21.04
CA LEU A 209 -18.93 -5.46 -21.19
C LEU A 209 -18.60 -6.85 -20.63
N LEU A 210 -18.03 -7.70 -21.47
CA LEU A 210 -17.40 -8.95 -21.06
C LEU A 210 -15.88 -8.78 -21.15
N GLY A 211 -15.15 -9.25 -20.15
CA GLY A 211 -13.70 -9.17 -20.11
C GLY A 211 -13.06 -10.46 -19.62
N LEU A 212 -11.88 -10.75 -20.12
CA LEU A 212 -11.02 -11.82 -19.64
C LEU A 212 -9.62 -11.26 -19.41
N ARG A 213 -9.03 -11.57 -18.26
CA ARG A 213 -7.65 -11.24 -17.92
C ARG A 213 -6.91 -12.50 -17.54
N GLY A 214 -5.65 -12.59 -17.93
CA GLY A 214 -4.76 -13.67 -17.55
C GLY A 214 -3.39 -13.13 -17.19
N LEU A 215 -2.81 -13.66 -16.12
CA LEU A 215 -1.43 -13.43 -15.74
C LEU A 215 -0.75 -14.77 -15.49
N TYR A 216 0.46 -14.93 -16.00
CA TYR A 216 1.29 -16.10 -15.80
C TYR A 216 2.64 -15.70 -15.24
N ASN A 217 3.05 -16.38 -14.16
CA ASN A 217 4.29 -16.14 -13.45
C ASN A 217 5.36 -17.16 -13.83
N PHE A 218 6.53 -16.65 -14.20
CA PHE A 218 7.73 -17.36 -14.58
C PHE A 218 8.87 -17.04 -13.60
N GLY A 219 9.72 -18.04 -13.34
CA GLY A 219 10.96 -17.88 -12.58
C GLY A 219 10.76 -17.64 -11.08
N GLY A 220 11.87 -17.59 -10.35
CA GLY A 220 11.91 -17.38 -8.92
C GLY A 220 11.15 -18.46 -8.14
N ASP A 221 10.17 -18.04 -7.36
CA ASP A 221 9.32 -18.89 -6.54
C ASP A 221 8.23 -19.64 -7.31
N ALA A 222 7.84 -19.17 -8.51
CA ALA A 222 6.91 -19.91 -9.37
C ALA A 222 7.50 -21.27 -9.84
N SER A 223 8.83 -21.38 -9.90
CA SER A 223 9.55 -22.61 -10.26
C SER A 223 9.85 -23.55 -9.09
N VAL A 224 9.88 -23.05 -7.84
CA VAL A 224 10.27 -23.88 -6.67
C VAL A 224 9.20 -24.92 -6.34
N THR A 225 7.93 -24.67 -6.68
CA THR A 225 6.82 -25.62 -6.51
C THR A 225 6.98 -26.95 -7.26
N ALA A 226 7.98 -27.11 -8.14
CA ALA A 226 8.19 -28.34 -8.90
C ALA A 226 9.12 -29.37 -8.21
N ASN A 227 9.93 -29.00 -7.21
CA ASN A 227 11.02 -29.87 -6.71
C ASN A 227 11.19 -29.92 -5.18
N SER A 228 10.11 -29.83 -4.40
CA SER A 228 10.17 -30.04 -2.94
C SER A 228 9.90 -31.50 -2.51
N HIS A 229 10.29 -32.47 -3.33
CA HIS A 229 10.36 -33.90 -2.99
C HIS A 229 11.56 -34.51 -3.71
N ASN A 230 12.77 -34.19 -3.24
CA ASN A 230 13.91 -35.10 -3.17
C ASN A 230 15.12 -34.34 -2.64
N GLY A 231 15.53 -34.67 -1.42
CA GLY A 231 16.86 -34.36 -0.94
C GLY A 231 17.87 -35.29 -1.60
N SER A 232 18.81 -34.72 -2.36
CA SER A 232 20.13 -35.32 -2.64
C SER A 232 20.97 -34.27 -3.35
N GLY A 233 22.19 -34.07 -2.86
CA GLY A 233 23.02 -32.90 -3.14
C GLY A 233 23.51 -32.70 -4.57
N GLY A 234 24.00 -31.48 -4.79
CA GLY A 234 24.79 -31.06 -5.94
C GLY A 234 25.25 -29.61 -5.72
N PRO A 235 26.54 -29.35 -5.45
CA PRO A 235 27.05 -28.00 -5.24
C PRO A 235 27.56 -27.46 -6.59
N GLU A 236 26.68 -27.03 -7.49
CA GLU A 236 27.12 -26.44 -8.76
C GLU A 236 26.06 -25.51 -9.35
N SER A 237 26.15 -24.23 -8.99
CA SER A 237 25.82 -23.03 -9.80
C SER A 237 25.97 -21.77 -8.93
N ALA A 238 27.11 -21.65 -8.25
CA ALA A 238 27.57 -20.41 -7.63
C ALA A 238 28.23 -19.51 -8.69
N GLU A 239 27.59 -19.36 -9.86
CA GLU A 239 28.05 -18.46 -10.92
C GLU A 239 27.03 -17.35 -11.17
N LYS A 240 27.47 -16.15 -10.77
CA LYS A 240 26.96 -14.81 -11.06
C LYS A 240 25.69 -14.36 -10.35
N GLU A 241 25.84 -13.18 -9.76
CA GLU A 241 24.88 -12.15 -9.39
C GLU A 241 23.79 -11.91 -10.47
N ARG A 242 22.99 -12.92 -10.78
CA ARG A 242 21.81 -12.77 -11.61
C ARG A 242 20.70 -12.30 -10.70
N ILE A 243 20.24 -11.08 -10.95
CA ILE A 243 19.10 -10.44 -10.28
C ILE A 243 17.98 -11.48 -10.11
N TYR A 244 17.78 -11.94 -8.87
CA TYR A 244 16.78 -12.96 -8.56
C TYR A 244 15.40 -12.29 -8.52
N GLY A 245 14.63 -12.49 -9.58
CA GLY A 245 13.33 -11.86 -9.75
C GLY A 245 12.31 -12.77 -10.42
N ARG A 246 11.04 -12.43 -10.25
CA ARG A 246 9.90 -13.05 -10.93
C ARG A 246 9.58 -12.28 -12.19
N PHE A 247 9.45 -13.01 -13.30
CA PHE A 247 8.91 -12.48 -14.54
C PHE A 247 7.44 -12.87 -14.65
N SER A 248 6.53 -11.92 -14.84
CA SER A 248 5.10 -12.14 -15.00
C SER A 248 4.71 -11.64 -16.39
N ALA A 249 4.00 -12.43 -17.18
CA ALA A 249 3.43 -11.96 -18.45
C ALA A 249 1.96 -12.30 -18.52
N GLY A 250 1.17 -11.42 -19.13
CA GLY A 250 -0.26 -11.53 -19.15
C GLY A 250 -0.90 -10.67 -20.21
N GLY A 251 -2.21 -10.73 -20.27
CA GLY A 251 -3.00 -9.90 -21.16
C GLY A 251 -4.44 -9.80 -20.71
N GLU A 252 -5.13 -8.86 -21.30
CA GLU A 252 -6.56 -8.67 -21.13
C GLU A 252 -7.25 -8.46 -22.47
N MET A 253 -8.50 -8.89 -22.54
CA MET A 253 -9.37 -8.71 -23.69
C MET A 253 -10.76 -8.36 -23.20
N TYR A 254 -11.37 -7.35 -23.81
CA TYR A 254 -12.71 -6.89 -23.52
C TYR A 254 -13.55 -6.85 -24.78
N TYR A 255 -14.84 -7.11 -24.63
CA TYR A 255 -15.83 -7.00 -25.68
C TYR A 255 -17.13 -6.43 -25.11
N GLY A 256 -17.51 -5.24 -25.56
CA GLY A 256 -18.78 -4.60 -25.23
C GLY A 256 -19.87 -5.10 -26.17
N THR A 257 -20.80 -5.90 -25.66
CA THR A 257 -21.88 -6.47 -26.49
C THR A 257 -22.84 -5.42 -27.02
N LEU A 258 -23.11 -4.34 -26.25
CA LEU A 258 -24.00 -3.26 -26.68
C LEU A 258 -23.31 -2.28 -27.64
N ASN A 259 -22.04 -1.97 -27.38
CA ASN A 259 -21.28 -1.00 -28.18
C ASN A 259 -20.57 -1.65 -29.37
N LYS A 260 -20.53 -2.98 -29.44
CA LYS A 260 -19.78 -3.77 -30.43
C LYS A 260 -18.31 -3.35 -30.55
N SER A 261 -17.72 -2.89 -29.45
CA SER A 261 -16.33 -2.46 -29.37
C SER A 261 -15.51 -3.46 -28.58
N GLY A 262 -14.27 -3.69 -29.03
CA GLY A 262 -13.31 -4.56 -28.36
C GLY A 262 -12.09 -3.79 -27.91
N GLY A 263 -11.44 -4.28 -26.85
CA GLY A 263 -10.16 -3.78 -26.37
C GLY A 263 -9.25 -4.95 -26.03
N MET A 264 -7.94 -4.80 -26.20
CA MET A 264 -6.98 -5.78 -25.71
C MET A 264 -5.68 -5.10 -25.29
N SER A 265 -4.99 -5.67 -24.31
CA SER A 265 -3.62 -5.29 -23.99
C SER A 265 -2.79 -6.48 -23.55
N LEU A 266 -1.49 -6.39 -23.78
CA LEU A 266 -0.49 -7.35 -23.34
C LEU A 266 0.43 -6.66 -22.36
N GLY A 267 0.88 -7.37 -21.33
CA GLY A 267 1.73 -6.81 -20.29
C GLY A 267 2.76 -7.80 -19.80
N ALA A 268 3.95 -7.29 -19.48
CA ALA A 268 5.01 -8.01 -18.82
C ALA A 268 5.52 -7.21 -17.61
N ARG A 269 5.91 -7.91 -16.55
CA ARG A 269 6.48 -7.36 -15.32
C ARG A 269 7.68 -8.19 -14.91
N PHE A 270 8.79 -7.53 -14.65
CA PHE A 270 9.92 -8.12 -13.93
C PHE A 270 10.02 -7.45 -12.56
N ALA A 271 10.05 -8.22 -11.49
CA ALA A 271 10.24 -7.69 -10.15
C ALA A 271 11.14 -8.58 -9.32
N THR A 272 12.08 -7.98 -8.60
CA THR A 272 12.94 -8.70 -7.66
C THR A 272 12.16 -9.22 -6.47
N LEU A 273 12.47 -10.43 -6.04
CA LEU A 273 11.86 -11.01 -4.85
C LEU A 273 12.54 -10.50 -3.57
N PRO A 274 11.84 -10.49 -2.42
CA PRO A 274 12.42 -10.02 -1.15
C PRO A 274 13.71 -10.74 -0.71
N THR A 275 13.96 -11.95 -1.23
CA THR A 275 15.18 -12.74 -0.96
C THR A 275 16.42 -12.16 -1.64
N HIS A 276 16.24 -11.27 -2.62
CA HIS A 276 17.34 -10.62 -3.32
C HIS A 276 18.05 -9.62 -2.41
N LYS A 277 19.39 -9.73 -2.30
CA LYS A 277 20.19 -8.86 -1.42
C LYS A 277 20.44 -7.44 -1.95
N GLY A 278 20.16 -7.19 -3.23
CA GLY A 278 20.29 -5.88 -3.85
C GLY A 278 19.03 -5.01 -3.73
N THR A 279 19.08 -3.81 -4.33
CA THR A 279 17.96 -2.87 -4.34
C THR A 279 16.73 -3.47 -5.03
N PRO A 280 15.55 -3.46 -4.38
CA PRO A 280 14.33 -3.94 -5.01
C PRO A 280 13.96 -3.08 -6.22
N LEU A 281 13.68 -3.74 -7.33
CA LEU A 281 13.30 -3.11 -8.60
C LEU A 281 12.08 -3.81 -9.20
N THR A 282 11.24 -3.02 -9.85
CA THR A 282 10.06 -3.47 -10.58
C THR A 282 10.02 -2.74 -11.91
N ALA A 283 10.15 -3.48 -13.01
CA ALA A 283 10.03 -2.97 -14.37
C ALA A 283 8.77 -3.56 -15.01
N THR A 284 7.99 -2.74 -15.69
CA THR A 284 6.80 -3.21 -16.40
C THR A 284 6.76 -2.65 -17.82
N LEU A 285 6.17 -3.43 -18.72
CA LEU A 285 5.91 -3.06 -20.10
C LEU A 285 4.48 -3.46 -20.41
N THR A 286 3.66 -2.51 -20.85
CA THR A 286 2.28 -2.72 -21.26
C THR A 286 2.09 -2.20 -22.67
N ILE A 287 1.45 -2.99 -23.52
CA ILE A 287 1.26 -2.72 -24.94
C ILE A 287 -0.23 -2.86 -25.24
N ASN A 288 -0.84 -1.80 -25.76
CA ASN A 288 -2.17 -1.83 -26.34
C ASN A 288 -2.04 -1.82 -27.87
N PRO A 289 -2.09 -2.98 -28.54
CA PRO A 289 -1.84 -3.07 -29.98
C PRO A 289 -2.93 -2.40 -30.82
N LEU A 290 -4.16 -2.27 -30.30
CA LEU A 290 -5.27 -1.65 -31.05
C LEU A 290 -5.12 -0.13 -31.14
N MET A 291 -4.64 0.50 -30.05
CA MET A 291 -4.46 1.95 -29.98
C MET A 291 -3.01 2.38 -30.20
N GLY A 292 -2.08 1.44 -30.33
CA GLY A 292 -0.65 1.71 -30.52
C GLY A 292 0.07 2.25 -29.28
N ASN A 293 -0.54 2.24 -28.09
CA ASN A 293 0.08 2.75 -26.87
C ASN A 293 1.04 1.70 -26.27
N ILE A 294 2.28 2.12 -26.02
CA ILE A 294 3.33 1.39 -25.33
C ILE A 294 3.66 2.16 -24.05
N ASN A 295 3.37 1.59 -22.90
CA ASN A 295 3.68 2.16 -21.60
C ASN A 295 4.73 1.32 -20.87
N THR A 296 5.86 1.94 -20.54
CA THR A 296 6.99 1.35 -19.82
C THR A 296 7.12 2.02 -18.46
N THR A 297 7.18 1.24 -17.39
CA THR A 297 7.42 1.77 -16.05
C THR A 297 8.62 1.11 -15.39
N TYR A 298 9.34 1.88 -14.59
CA TYR A 298 10.50 1.42 -13.86
C TYR A 298 10.49 2.02 -12.45
N ALA A 299 10.35 1.18 -11.43
CA ALA A 299 10.31 1.58 -10.03
C ALA A 299 11.45 0.92 -9.25
N VAL A 300 12.16 1.70 -8.44
CA VAL A 300 13.30 1.25 -7.63
C VAL A 300 13.15 1.74 -6.21
N LEU A 301 13.35 0.85 -5.24
CA LEU A 301 13.55 1.19 -3.85
C LEU A 301 15.06 1.34 -3.63
N ALA A 302 15.57 2.57 -3.74
CA ALA A 302 17.01 2.84 -3.70
C ALA A 302 17.59 2.64 -2.28
N LYS A 303 16.83 3.04 -1.27
CA LYS A 303 17.07 2.79 0.16
C LYS A 303 15.74 2.55 0.85
N ASP A 304 15.75 2.10 2.09
CA ASP A 304 14.53 1.83 2.86
C ASP A 304 13.58 3.03 2.96
N PHE A 305 14.13 4.25 2.87
CA PHE A 305 13.41 5.50 2.94
C PHE A 305 13.21 6.21 1.60
N LEU A 306 13.75 5.71 0.48
CA LEU A 306 13.67 6.39 -0.82
C LEU A 306 13.20 5.42 -1.91
N ALA A 307 12.00 5.66 -2.41
CA ALA A 307 11.49 5.02 -3.61
C ALA A 307 11.38 6.02 -4.77
N MET A 308 11.75 5.58 -5.96
CA MET A 308 11.68 6.36 -7.19
C MET A 308 10.96 5.54 -8.25
N ALA A 309 10.18 6.20 -9.08
CA ALA A 309 9.54 5.56 -10.22
C ALA A 309 9.57 6.48 -11.44
N THR A 310 9.78 5.90 -12.60
CA THR A 310 9.66 6.56 -13.89
C THR A 310 8.63 5.84 -14.73
N ARG A 311 7.86 6.60 -15.50
CA ARG A 311 6.89 6.12 -16.48
C ARG A 311 7.17 6.82 -17.80
N MET A 312 7.17 6.05 -18.87
CA MET A 312 7.24 6.53 -20.25
C MET A 312 6.09 5.90 -21.03
N GLU A 313 5.23 6.74 -21.59
CA GLU A 313 4.15 6.37 -22.48
C GLU A 313 4.50 6.84 -23.88
N PHE A 314 4.37 5.96 -24.86
CA PHE A 314 4.64 6.24 -26.25
C PHE A 314 3.49 5.74 -27.12
N ASN A 315 2.99 6.59 -28.00
CA ASN A 315 1.97 6.19 -28.96
C ASN A 315 2.60 5.97 -30.34
N ALA A 316 2.55 4.72 -30.83
CA ALA A 316 3.12 4.35 -32.12
C ALA A 316 2.43 4.99 -33.34
N TYR A 317 1.17 5.41 -33.20
CA TYR A 317 0.42 6.03 -34.30
C TYR A 317 0.57 7.55 -34.35
N SER A 318 0.60 8.23 -33.19
CA SER A 318 0.80 9.69 -33.14
C SER A 318 2.26 10.12 -32.95
N TYR A 319 3.16 9.18 -32.63
CA TYR A 319 4.55 9.45 -32.23
C TYR A 319 4.68 10.41 -31.04
N GLU A 320 3.62 10.57 -30.26
CA GLU A 320 3.63 11.36 -29.04
C GLU A 320 4.26 10.53 -27.91
N SER A 321 5.11 11.19 -27.13
CA SER A 321 5.68 10.64 -25.91
C SER A 321 5.25 11.48 -24.71
N ASP A 322 4.82 10.80 -23.65
CA ASP A 322 4.57 11.39 -22.34
C ASP A 322 5.47 10.67 -21.33
N TRP A 323 5.96 11.40 -20.35
CA TRP A 323 6.78 10.85 -19.29
C TRP A 323 6.40 11.45 -17.95
N ALA A 324 6.57 10.67 -16.90
CA ALA A 324 6.38 11.11 -15.54
C ALA A 324 7.42 10.48 -14.62
N VAL A 325 7.88 11.26 -13.65
CA VAL A 325 8.80 10.81 -12.61
C VAL A 325 8.16 11.06 -11.26
N GLY A 326 8.21 10.05 -10.39
CA GLY A 326 7.70 10.09 -9.02
C GLY A 326 8.82 9.75 -8.03
N LEU A 327 8.76 10.38 -6.87
CA LEU A 327 9.67 10.18 -5.76
C LEU A 327 8.89 10.12 -4.45
N GLU A 328 9.26 9.17 -3.60
CA GLU A 328 8.71 8.98 -2.27
C GLU A 328 9.88 8.92 -1.28
N LEU A 329 9.92 9.89 -0.36
CA LEU A 329 10.97 10.05 0.63
C LEU A 329 10.38 9.97 2.05
N TRP A 330 10.88 9.05 2.84
CA TRP A 330 10.51 8.86 4.23
C TRP A 330 11.46 9.61 5.15
N SER A 331 10.92 10.24 6.19
CA SER A 331 11.71 11.01 7.15
C SER A 331 11.34 10.65 8.59
N ASN A 332 12.37 10.53 9.42
CA ASN A 332 12.27 10.32 10.86
C ASN A 332 12.29 11.65 11.64
N ARG A 333 12.46 12.78 10.95
CA ARG A 333 12.52 14.10 11.59
C ARG A 333 11.12 14.64 11.86
N ARG A 334 10.96 15.31 13.00
CA ARG A 334 9.70 16.01 13.33
C ARG A 334 9.42 17.11 12.28
N PRO A 335 8.17 17.24 11.81
CA PRO A 335 7.83 18.13 10.70
C PRO A 335 8.09 19.61 10.97
N ALA A 336 8.14 20.01 12.25
CA ALA A 336 8.44 21.38 12.66
C ALA A 336 9.78 21.88 12.13
N GLY A 337 10.81 21.03 12.00
CA GLY A 337 12.11 21.47 11.50
C GLY A 337 12.13 21.80 10.00
N PHE A 338 11.33 21.09 9.20
CA PHE A 338 11.29 21.25 7.74
C PHE A 338 10.29 22.32 7.28
N LEU A 339 9.15 22.47 7.96
CA LEU A 339 8.10 23.43 7.56
C LEU A 339 8.23 24.81 8.21
N LEU A 340 8.93 24.94 9.35
CA LEU A 340 9.12 26.23 10.05
C LEU A 340 10.54 26.81 9.89
N GLY A 341 11.32 26.31 8.93
CA GLY A 341 12.63 26.88 8.61
C GLY A 341 13.65 26.79 9.75
N ALA A 342 13.77 25.63 10.40
CA ALA A 342 14.91 25.41 11.28
C ALA A 342 16.18 25.30 10.41
N ASP A 343 17.17 26.14 10.70
CA ASP A 343 18.39 26.31 9.92
C ASP A 343 19.08 24.97 9.58
N PRO A 344 19.54 24.77 8.33
CA PRO A 344 20.20 23.54 7.89
C PRO A 344 21.61 23.33 8.48
N ASN A 345 22.11 24.26 9.31
CA ASN A 345 23.47 24.29 9.84
C ASN A 345 23.59 24.09 11.36
N LEU A 346 22.52 23.69 12.06
CA LEU A 346 22.70 23.15 13.40
C LEU A 346 23.18 21.70 13.26
N HIS A 347 24.49 21.54 13.29
CA HIS A 347 25.13 20.32 13.78
C HIS A 347 24.42 19.92 15.07
N LEU A 348 23.50 18.95 14.97
CA LEU A 348 23.13 18.14 16.12
C LEU A 348 24.37 17.31 16.40
N GLU A 349 25.19 17.80 17.32
CA GLU A 349 26.12 16.95 18.04
C GLU A 349 25.35 15.69 18.48
N PRO A 350 25.92 14.49 18.32
CA PRO A 350 25.32 13.31 18.94
C PRO A 350 25.19 13.61 20.43
N ASP A 351 23.98 13.42 20.98
CA ASP A 351 23.67 13.59 22.40
C ASP A 351 24.87 13.12 23.24
N GLU A 352 25.63 14.08 23.80
CA GLU A 352 26.49 13.77 24.92
C GLU A 352 25.60 13.09 25.97
N PRO A 353 26.02 11.95 26.54
CA PRO A 353 25.21 11.27 27.53
C PRO A 353 24.93 12.25 28.67
N GLU A 354 23.63 12.57 28.88
CA GLU A 354 23.19 13.36 30.03
C GLU A 354 23.94 12.85 31.29
N PRO A 355 24.60 13.72 32.08
CA PRO A 355 25.22 13.27 33.32
C PRO A 355 24.14 12.57 34.15
N PRO A 356 24.45 11.42 34.78
CA PRO A 356 23.44 10.58 35.40
C PRO A 356 22.64 11.43 36.38
N LYS A 357 21.33 11.54 36.14
CA LYS A 357 20.38 12.17 37.07
C LYS A 357 20.65 11.57 38.44
N LYS A 358 21.19 12.37 39.37
CA LYS A 358 21.39 11.95 40.75
C LYS A 358 20.02 11.53 41.28
N LYS A 359 19.81 10.21 41.43
CA LYS A 359 18.59 9.67 42.05
C LYS A 359 18.43 10.34 43.41
N GLU A 360 17.38 11.15 43.56
CA GLU A 360 17.05 11.68 44.88
C GLU A 360 16.66 10.54 45.81
N ARG A 361 17.15 10.61 47.05
CA ARG A 361 16.89 9.61 48.10
C ARG A 361 15.40 9.38 48.27
N SER A 362 15.01 8.12 48.48
CA SER A 362 13.63 7.76 48.78
C SER A 362 13.12 8.51 50.03
N PHE A 363 11.81 8.77 50.11
CA PHE A 363 11.22 9.54 51.22
C PHE A 363 11.46 8.87 52.59
N GLN A 364 11.46 7.53 52.64
CA GLN A 364 11.78 6.76 53.84
C GLN A 364 13.24 6.93 54.26
N ALA A 365 14.20 6.86 53.33
CA ALA A 365 15.61 7.11 53.63
C ALA A 365 15.89 8.54 54.09
N LYS A 366 15.13 9.53 53.59
CA LYS A 366 15.18 10.92 54.06
C LYS A 366 14.69 11.06 55.51
N MET A 367 13.64 10.33 55.92
CA MET A 367 13.16 10.37 57.31
C MET A 367 14.07 9.62 58.29
N GLU A 368 14.66 8.52 57.87
CA GLU A 368 15.48 7.67 58.74
C GLU A 368 16.98 8.01 58.74
N TRP A 369 17.40 9.05 58.01
CA TRP A 369 18.79 9.49 57.90
C TRP A 369 19.77 8.37 57.48
N ARG A 370 19.28 7.40 56.69
CA ARG A 370 20.09 6.33 56.10
C ARG A 370 20.26 6.52 54.59
N LEU A 371 21.26 5.85 54.02
CA LEU A 371 21.35 5.63 52.58
C LEU A 371 20.45 4.45 52.19
N ASP A 372 19.84 4.50 51.00
CA ASP A 372 19.11 3.36 50.43
C ASP A 372 20.08 2.18 50.19
N ASP A 373 19.62 0.95 50.48
CA ASP A 373 20.39 -0.28 50.18
C ASP A 373 20.53 -0.45 48.65
N PRO A 374 21.68 -0.95 48.14
CA PRO A 374 21.88 -1.13 46.71
C PRO A 374 20.95 -2.22 46.16
N GLU A 375 20.02 -1.84 45.28
CA GLU A 375 19.26 -2.81 44.46
C GLU A 375 20.22 -3.66 43.60
N PRO A 376 19.92 -4.96 43.36
CA PRO A 376 20.70 -5.77 42.45
C PRO A 376 20.69 -5.15 41.05
N GLU A 377 21.87 -4.97 40.46
CA GLU A 377 22.05 -4.35 39.15
C GLU A 377 21.17 -5.04 38.08
N PRO A 378 20.32 -4.29 37.34
CA PRO A 378 19.64 -4.87 36.19
C PRO A 378 20.68 -5.16 35.10
N ALA A 379 20.83 -6.43 34.75
CA ALA A 379 21.61 -6.89 33.62
C ALA A 379 21.29 -6.07 32.35
N ASN A 380 22.33 -5.53 31.72
CA ASN A 380 22.41 -5.11 30.32
C ASN A 380 21.17 -4.43 29.72
N VAL A 381 20.93 -3.16 30.07
CA VAL A 381 20.01 -2.28 29.32
C VAL A 381 20.61 -1.87 27.95
N ALA A 382 21.91 -2.08 27.72
CA ALA A 382 22.58 -1.76 26.46
C ALA A 382 22.17 -2.67 25.27
N GLU A 383 21.75 -3.92 25.51
CA GLU A 383 21.31 -4.84 24.44
C GLU A 383 19.83 -4.64 24.04
N GLN A 384 19.07 -3.81 24.75
CA GLN A 384 17.66 -3.52 24.42
C GLN A 384 17.46 -2.21 23.65
N ALA A 385 18.50 -1.39 23.49
CA ALA A 385 18.41 -0.12 22.75
C ALA A 385 18.55 -0.30 21.22
N GLU A 386 19.22 -1.37 20.74
CA GLU A 386 19.38 -1.66 19.31
C GLU A 386 18.11 -2.21 18.63
N GLY A 387 17.03 -2.45 19.39
CA GLY A 387 15.75 -2.95 18.88
C GLY A 387 14.68 -1.88 18.61
N LYS A 388 14.86 -0.64 19.05
CA LYS A 388 13.90 0.45 18.78
C LYS A 388 14.12 0.99 17.37
N LYS A 389 13.57 0.29 16.38
CA LYS A 389 13.46 0.78 14.99
C LYS A 389 12.85 2.18 15.01
N GLU A 390 13.55 3.15 14.44
CA GLU A 390 13.08 4.53 14.34
C GLU A 390 11.72 4.57 13.63
N GLU A 391 10.68 4.98 14.35
CA GLU A 391 9.35 5.12 13.78
C GLU A 391 9.35 6.33 12.82
N TYR A 392 9.10 6.08 11.53
CA TYR A 392 8.96 7.16 10.56
C TYR A 392 7.85 8.12 10.99
N LEU A 393 8.13 9.42 10.94
CA LEU A 393 7.17 10.46 11.36
C LEU A 393 6.41 11.06 10.18
N GLY A 394 6.96 10.97 8.96
CA GLY A 394 6.28 11.44 7.76
C GLY A 394 6.92 10.98 6.45
N VAL A 395 6.19 11.26 5.37
CA VAL A 395 6.49 10.91 3.99
C VAL A 395 6.30 12.13 3.13
N PHE A 396 7.28 12.39 2.28
CA PHE A 396 7.21 13.39 1.23
C PHE A 396 7.13 12.71 -0.13
N LYS A 397 6.12 13.06 -0.92
CA LYS A 397 5.90 12.54 -2.26
C LYS A 397 5.96 13.68 -3.26
N ALA A 398 6.70 13.48 -4.33
CA ALA A 398 6.83 14.44 -5.42
C ALA A 398 6.59 13.74 -6.75
N ARG A 399 5.91 14.41 -7.68
CA ARG A 399 5.75 13.96 -9.06
C ARG A 399 6.00 15.11 -10.03
N LEU A 400 6.60 14.80 -11.17
CA LEU A 400 6.81 15.71 -12.28
C LEU A 400 6.42 15.02 -13.59
N ASN A 401 5.59 15.69 -14.39
CA ASN A 401 5.15 15.18 -15.68
C ASN A 401 5.78 15.97 -16.84
N SER A 402 5.69 15.45 -18.07
CA SER A 402 6.15 16.09 -19.32
C SER A 402 5.69 17.55 -19.49
N ASN A 403 4.46 17.83 -19.08
CA ASN A 403 3.85 19.16 -19.11
C ASN A 403 4.35 20.11 -18.00
N LEU A 404 5.44 19.76 -17.31
CA LEU A 404 6.02 20.51 -16.18
C LEU A 404 5.02 20.79 -15.04
N ASN A 405 4.02 19.90 -14.89
CA ASN A 405 3.15 19.91 -13.73
C ASN A 405 3.85 19.18 -12.57
N LEU A 406 4.11 19.91 -11.49
CA LEU A 406 4.69 19.41 -10.25
C LEU A 406 3.55 19.12 -9.25
N GLY A 407 3.52 17.92 -8.68
CA GLY A 407 2.64 17.59 -7.56
C GLY A 407 3.47 17.27 -6.34
N LEU A 408 3.18 17.91 -5.21
CA LEU A 408 3.85 17.68 -3.94
C LEU A 408 2.83 17.27 -2.88
N VAL A 409 3.13 16.25 -2.10
CA VAL A 409 2.32 15.83 -0.95
C VAL A 409 3.24 15.53 0.22
N TRP A 410 2.92 16.08 1.38
CA TRP A 410 3.51 15.70 2.65
C TRP A 410 2.46 15.01 3.50
N GLU A 411 2.76 13.80 3.96
CA GLU A 411 1.90 13.00 4.84
C GLU A 411 2.64 12.74 6.15
N GLY A 412 1.97 12.86 7.29
CA GLY A 412 2.64 12.66 8.58
C GLY A 412 1.68 12.40 9.72
N ARG A 413 2.23 11.87 10.82
CA ARG A 413 1.48 11.68 12.07
C ARG A 413 1.80 12.80 13.05
N VAL A 414 0.75 13.35 13.66
CA VAL A 414 0.87 14.21 14.83
C VAL A 414 -0.11 13.72 15.89
N LYS A 415 0.41 13.07 16.95
CA LYS A 415 -0.39 12.38 17.96
C LYS A 415 -1.36 11.37 17.29
N SER A 416 -2.65 11.41 17.65
CA SER A 416 -3.69 10.54 17.10
C SER A 416 -4.24 10.96 15.74
N LEU A 417 -3.66 11.99 15.11
CA LEU A 417 -4.13 12.51 13.83
C LEU A 417 -3.10 12.26 12.74
N ILE A 418 -3.59 11.89 11.57
CA ILE A 418 -2.80 11.71 10.36
C ILE A 418 -3.13 12.88 9.43
N PHE A 419 -2.12 13.63 9.03
CA PHE A 419 -2.24 14.78 8.14
C PHE A 419 -1.70 14.44 6.76
N SER A 420 -2.35 14.98 5.72
CA SER A 420 -1.83 15.03 4.36
C SER A 420 -2.03 16.43 3.80
N LEU A 421 -0.94 17.12 3.51
CA LEU A 421 -0.91 18.44 2.89
C LEU A 421 -0.40 18.27 1.47
N GLY A 422 -1.15 18.72 0.48
CA GLY A 422 -0.76 18.59 -0.92
C GLY A 422 -0.93 19.88 -1.71
N THR A 423 -0.03 20.08 -2.66
CA THR A 423 -0.09 21.20 -3.60
C THR A 423 0.22 20.74 -5.03
N GLY A 424 -0.48 21.33 -5.99
CA GLY A 424 -0.25 21.15 -7.42
C GLY A 424 0.23 22.45 -8.02
N VAL A 425 1.40 22.41 -8.65
CA VAL A 425 2.07 23.55 -9.27
C VAL A 425 2.23 23.32 -10.77
N ASP A 426 1.85 24.29 -11.59
CA ASP A 426 2.09 24.31 -13.03
C ASP A 426 3.21 25.29 -13.34
N LEU A 427 4.36 24.74 -13.73
CA LEU A 427 5.55 25.54 -14.00
C LEU A 427 5.50 26.23 -15.37
N HIS A 428 4.53 25.92 -16.23
CA HIS A 428 4.36 26.58 -17.51
C HIS A 428 3.70 27.96 -17.36
N LYS A 429 2.85 28.14 -16.35
CA LYS A 429 2.14 29.39 -16.04
C LYS A 429 2.69 30.05 -14.78
N LEU A 430 3.84 30.73 -14.91
CA LEU A 430 4.52 31.40 -13.79
C LEU A 430 3.72 32.53 -13.13
N GLY A 431 2.68 33.07 -13.79
CA GLY A 431 1.80 34.10 -13.21
C GLY A 431 0.81 33.56 -12.17
N GLU A 432 0.34 32.31 -12.32
CA GLU A 432 -0.56 31.61 -11.39
C GLU A 432 -0.09 30.16 -11.23
N PRO A 433 1.06 29.95 -10.57
CA PRO A 433 1.69 28.64 -10.56
C PRO A 433 0.91 27.63 -9.71
N PHE A 434 0.19 28.06 -8.68
CA PHE A 434 -0.56 27.16 -7.79
C PHE A 434 -1.95 26.85 -8.35
N ARG A 435 -2.16 25.60 -8.79
CA ARG A 435 -3.45 25.11 -9.28
C ARG A 435 -4.36 24.60 -8.17
N SER A 436 -3.79 23.97 -7.15
CA SER A 436 -4.58 23.40 -6.06
C SER A 436 -3.77 23.28 -4.78
N LEU A 437 -4.36 23.67 -3.65
CA LEU A 437 -3.88 23.38 -2.31
C LEU A 437 -4.96 22.55 -1.59
N GLY A 438 -4.55 21.53 -0.85
CA GLY A 438 -5.49 20.77 -0.03
C GLY A 438 -4.87 20.20 1.23
N LEU A 439 -5.71 20.10 2.25
CA LEU A 439 -5.41 19.55 3.56
C LEU A 439 -6.40 18.42 3.86
N GLU A 440 -5.89 17.24 4.12
CA GLU A 440 -6.65 16.08 4.58
C GLU A 440 -6.23 15.73 6.01
N VAL A 441 -7.20 15.58 6.89
CA VAL A 441 -7.01 15.16 8.28
C VAL A 441 -7.81 13.89 8.49
N GLN A 442 -7.13 12.84 8.91
CA GLN A 442 -7.73 11.55 9.21
C GLN A 442 -7.54 11.22 10.70
N TYR A 443 -8.64 10.80 11.31
CA TYR A 443 -8.69 10.24 12.66
C TYR A 443 -9.38 8.88 12.59
N SER A 444 -8.79 7.89 13.25
CA SER A 444 -9.38 6.57 13.40
C SER A 444 -9.26 6.06 14.84
N SER A 445 -10.35 5.47 15.33
CA SER A 445 -10.45 4.90 16.67
C SER A 445 -10.73 3.41 16.67
#